data_AF-A0A4R9C1H3-F1
#
_entry.id   AF-A0A4R9C1H3-F1
#
_cell.length_a   1.000
_cell.length_b   1.000
_cell.length_c   1.000
_cell.angle_alpha   90.00
_cell.angle_beta   90.00
_cell.angle_gamma   90.00
#
_symmetry.space_group_name_H-M   'P 1'
#
loop_
_entity.id
_entity.type
_entity.pdbx_description
1 polymer ?
#
loop_
_entity_poly.entity_id
_entity_poly.type
_entity_poly.pdbx_seq_one_letter_code
_entity_poly.pdbx_strand_id
1 'polypeptide(L)'
;MAQARRDDDPYERALTDADFLIAVRAAHRGRWPVLDALWWWSHPAETAPSGSPSPAARLSALQRRLFGADGDAAGDGAVAQAARELDTEIAAERAAIGAALAAAGEAPADTRATAPRIGPPPLTPGADPADVGGDDAAGPADPDEAADLSSDSPTGNPAPPRRRVLLGAGLAGALVVGALVGSQVTAANRPGGQSPPATASSTGSATPSAVPVIAAQVFARVQTGQDIPRVPLPAAYDPASFRYLGAAGWRDSDANGVTDSPYYAARGAENMVCLVVVPEGAGYLTTCTPEDDFPSTGLRLSWESTDFLPMEQDGQAMVMDITVAWLSDSTIETRGSGRSLIP
;
A
#
# COMPACT_ATOMS: atom_id res chain seq x y z
N MET A 1 21.07 9.01 11.81
CA MET A 1 21.06 8.98 10.33
C MET A 1 19.64 9.15 9.76
N ALA A 2 18.80 10.03 10.32
CA ALA A 2 17.40 10.20 9.90
C ALA A 2 17.11 11.52 9.15
N GLN A 3 18.10 12.41 9.04
CA GLN A 3 17.92 13.72 8.41
C GLN A 3 18.00 13.67 6.87
N ALA A 4 18.71 12.69 6.31
CA ALA A 4 19.06 12.64 4.88
C ALA A 4 17.93 12.18 3.94
N ARG A 5 16.71 11.95 4.43
CA ARG A 5 15.54 11.59 3.59
C ARG A 5 14.52 12.71 3.41
N ARG A 6 14.59 13.79 4.19
CA ARG A 6 13.67 14.95 4.04
C ARG A 6 14.06 15.87 2.89
N ASP A 7 15.30 15.81 2.42
CA ASP A 7 15.81 16.67 1.33
C ASP A 7 15.37 16.22 -0.08
N ASP A 8 14.59 15.13 -0.20
CA ASP A 8 14.15 14.56 -1.48
C ASP A 8 12.69 14.89 -1.85
N ASP A 9 12.03 15.85 -1.17
CA ASP A 9 10.70 16.30 -1.63
C ASP A 9 10.84 17.14 -2.91
N PRO A 10 10.35 16.65 -4.07
CA PRO A 10 10.50 17.37 -5.33
C PRO A 10 9.70 18.68 -5.35
N TYR A 11 8.68 18.85 -4.51
CA TYR A 11 7.96 20.11 -4.37
C TYR A 11 8.85 21.18 -3.74
N GLU A 12 9.47 20.89 -2.59
CA GLU A 12 10.39 21.82 -1.90
C GLU A 12 11.61 22.14 -2.76
N ARG A 13 12.14 21.14 -3.49
CA ARG A 13 13.20 21.37 -4.47
C ARG A 13 12.76 22.34 -5.58
N ALA A 14 11.55 22.21 -6.09
CA ALA A 14 11.04 23.12 -7.12
C ALA A 14 10.82 24.57 -6.63
N LEU A 15 10.62 24.77 -5.32
CA LEU A 15 10.56 26.10 -4.73
C LEU A 15 11.94 26.75 -4.54
N THR A 16 12.98 25.94 -4.32
CA THR A 16 14.35 26.41 -4.02
C THR A 16 15.27 26.44 -5.24
N ASP A 17 15.00 25.60 -6.25
CA ASP A 17 15.79 25.45 -7.48
C ASP A 17 14.93 25.79 -8.71
N ALA A 18 15.10 27.02 -9.23
CA ALA A 18 14.36 27.50 -10.37
C ALA A 18 14.68 26.74 -11.67
N ASP A 19 15.91 26.25 -11.83
CA ASP A 19 16.32 25.49 -13.02
C ASP A 19 15.63 24.12 -13.03
N PHE A 20 15.54 23.47 -11.86
CA PHE A 20 14.78 22.24 -11.69
C PHE A 20 13.30 22.43 -12.04
N LEU A 21 12.65 23.49 -11.53
CA LEU A 21 11.24 23.77 -11.86
C LEU A 21 11.04 24.04 -13.36
N ILE A 22 11.96 24.75 -14.02
CA ILE A 22 11.92 24.97 -15.48
C ILE A 22 12.02 23.64 -16.22
N ALA A 23 12.96 22.78 -15.84
CA ALA A 23 13.15 21.46 -16.45
C ALA A 23 11.92 20.56 -16.28
N VAL A 24 11.37 20.45 -15.07
CA VAL A 24 10.14 19.69 -14.79
C VAL A 24 8.98 20.25 -15.60
N ARG A 25 8.78 21.58 -15.62
CA ARG A 25 7.70 22.22 -16.38
C ARG A 25 7.82 21.98 -17.89
N ALA A 26 9.03 21.96 -18.43
CA ALA A 26 9.26 21.67 -19.84
C ALA A 26 8.96 20.19 -20.20
N ALA A 27 9.24 19.27 -19.28
CA ALA A 27 9.03 17.85 -19.47
C ALA A 27 7.59 17.40 -19.17
N HIS A 28 6.87 18.10 -18.29
CA HIS A 28 5.53 17.71 -17.83
C HIS A 28 4.49 17.76 -18.96
N ARG A 29 3.84 16.62 -19.20
CA ARG A 29 2.77 16.46 -20.21
C ARG A 29 1.38 16.23 -19.59
N GLY A 30 1.28 16.31 -18.27
CA GLY A 30 0.05 16.18 -17.53
C GLY A 30 -0.89 17.38 -17.69
N ARG A 31 -2.10 17.26 -17.18
CA ARG A 31 -3.16 18.27 -17.27
C ARG A 31 -3.19 19.20 -16.05
N TRP A 32 -2.59 18.80 -14.93
CA TRP A 32 -2.62 19.58 -13.71
C TRP A 32 -1.48 20.60 -13.68
N PRO A 33 -1.64 21.71 -12.93
CA PRO A 33 -0.55 22.65 -12.70
C PRO A 33 0.66 21.92 -12.10
N VAL A 34 1.84 22.16 -12.65
CA VAL A 34 3.07 21.42 -12.27
C VAL A 34 3.34 21.46 -10.77
N LEU A 35 3.16 22.62 -10.12
CA LEU A 35 3.38 22.74 -8.68
C LEU A 35 2.37 21.94 -7.85
N ASP A 36 1.10 21.88 -8.28
CA ASP A 36 0.07 21.06 -7.62
C ASP A 36 0.36 19.56 -7.82
N ALA A 37 0.78 19.16 -9.02
CA ALA A 37 1.16 17.78 -9.33
C ALA A 37 2.40 17.32 -8.53
N LEU A 38 3.40 18.20 -8.36
CA LEU A 38 4.55 17.95 -7.50
C LEU A 38 4.16 17.84 -6.02
N TRP A 39 3.26 18.71 -5.56
CA TRP A 39 2.74 18.62 -4.18
C TRP A 39 2.02 17.30 -3.93
N TRP A 40 1.11 16.89 -4.82
CA TRP A 40 0.37 15.63 -4.67
C TRP A 40 1.21 14.37 -4.92
N TRP A 41 2.44 14.53 -5.43
CA TRP A 41 3.39 13.42 -5.50
C TRP A 41 3.84 12.99 -4.10
N SER A 42 4.13 13.94 -3.22
CA SER A 42 4.50 13.70 -1.82
C SER A 42 3.31 13.70 -0.86
N HIS A 43 2.26 14.46 -1.15
CA HIS A 43 1.09 14.66 -0.28
C HIS A 43 -0.22 14.32 -1.01
N PRO A 44 -0.46 13.03 -1.34
CA PRO A 44 -1.52 12.65 -2.28
C PRO A 44 -2.92 12.98 -1.81
N ALA A 45 -3.19 13.08 -0.50
CA ALA A 45 -4.52 13.35 0.05
C ALA A 45 -4.75 14.83 0.42
N GLU A 46 -3.71 15.67 0.41
CA GLU A 46 -3.79 17.03 0.93
C GLU A 46 -4.22 18.05 -0.14
N THR A 47 -4.85 19.14 0.31
CA THR A 47 -5.15 20.28 -0.57
C THR A 47 -3.83 20.93 -0.97
N ALA A 48 -3.68 21.27 -2.25
CA ALA A 48 -2.46 21.92 -2.72
C ALA A 48 -2.35 23.34 -2.14
N PRO A 49 -1.13 23.92 -2.03
CA PRO A 49 -0.94 25.30 -1.58
C PRO A 49 -1.66 26.36 -2.43
N SER A 50 -2.03 26.02 -3.68
CA SER A 50 -2.89 26.83 -4.54
C SER A 50 -4.36 26.89 -4.09
N GLY A 51 -4.77 26.05 -3.13
CA GLY A 51 -6.16 25.84 -2.71
C GLY A 51 -6.90 24.76 -3.52
N SER A 52 -6.28 24.18 -4.55
CA SER A 52 -6.87 23.10 -5.35
C SER A 52 -7.07 21.83 -4.50
N PRO A 53 -8.27 21.22 -4.49
CA PRO A 53 -8.50 19.98 -3.74
C PRO A 53 -7.75 18.80 -4.37
N SER A 54 -7.22 17.90 -3.54
CA SER A 54 -6.54 16.69 -4.02
C SER A 54 -7.47 15.83 -4.89
N PRO A 55 -6.99 15.36 -6.05
CA PRO A 55 -7.67 14.36 -6.87
C PRO A 55 -7.98 13.07 -6.10
N ALA A 56 -7.07 12.59 -5.24
CA ALA A 56 -7.31 11.41 -4.42
C ALA A 56 -8.41 11.65 -3.37
N ALA A 57 -8.44 12.83 -2.74
CA ALA A 57 -9.52 13.20 -1.83
C ALA A 57 -10.89 13.25 -2.54
N ARG A 58 -10.93 13.79 -3.77
CA ARG A 58 -12.12 13.79 -4.63
C ARG A 58 -12.55 12.36 -5.00
N LEU A 59 -11.61 11.46 -5.31
CA LEU A 59 -11.90 10.06 -5.60
C LEU A 59 -12.50 9.35 -4.38
N SER A 60 -11.89 9.51 -3.20
CA SER A 60 -12.42 8.97 -1.95
C SER A 60 -13.83 9.49 -1.64
N ALA A 61 -14.12 10.76 -1.93
CA ALA A 61 -15.46 11.31 -1.78
C ALA A 61 -16.48 10.66 -2.75
N LEU A 62 -16.10 10.38 -4.00
CA LEU A 62 -16.94 9.64 -4.95
C LEU A 62 -17.18 8.20 -4.50
N GLN A 63 -16.14 7.52 -4.02
CA GLN A 63 -16.24 6.15 -3.51
C GLN A 63 -17.13 6.07 -2.27
N ARG A 64 -16.99 6.99 -1.31
CA ARG A 64 -17.89 7.06 -0.14
C ARG A 64 -19.34 7.27 -0.53
N ARG A 65 -19.61 8.07 -1.58
CA ARG A 65 -20.96 8.22 -2.11
C ARG A 65 -21.47 6.92 -2.73
N LEU A 66 -20.63 6.22 -3.50
CA LEU A 66 -21.01 4.96 -4.16
C LEU A 66 -21.33 3.84 -3.17
N PHE A 67 -20.59 3.78 -2.05
CA PHE A 67 -20.72 2.74 -1.03
C PHE A 67 -21.42 3.20 0.26
N GLY A 68 -21.98 4.41 0.27
CA GLY A 68 -22.67 4.96 1.43
C GLY A 68 -23.96 4.20 1.74
N ALA A 69 -24.24 4.02 3.04
CA ALA A 69 -25.41 3.28 3.52
C ALA A 69 -26.75 3.91 3.12
N ASP A 70 -26.75 5.18 2.73
CA ASP A 70 -27.96 5.93 2.37
C ASP A 70 -28.66 5.40 1.10
N GLY A 71 -28.07 4.46 0.34
CA GLY A 71 -28.75 3.68 -0.69
C GLY A 71 -29.19 4.46 -1.95
N ASP A 72 -29.36 5.78 -1.86
CA ASP A 72 -29.81 6.65 -2.95
C ASP A 72 -28.80 6.75 -4.09
N ALA A 73 -27.52 6.48 -3.81
CA ALA A 73 -26.45 6.44 -4.80
C ALA A 73 -26.06 5.01 -5.23
N ALA A 74 -26.60 3.97 -4.58
CA ALA A 74 -26.38 2.58 -4.98
C ALA A 74 -27.12 2.32 -6.30
N GLY A 75 -26.44 2.58 -7.42
CA GLY A 75 -27.01 2.55 -8.77
C GLY A 75 -26.82 3.84 -9.57
N ASP A 76 -26.19 4.88 -9.00
CA ASP A 76 -25.83 6.09 -9.75
C ASP A 76 -24.64 5.79 -10.69
N GLY A 77 -24.96 5.33 -11.90
CA GLY A 77 -23.99 5.03 -12.94
C GLY A 77 -23.11 6.22 -13.32
N ALA A 78 -23.57 7.46 -13.11
CA ALA A 78 -22.78 8.65 -13.38
C ALA A 78 -21.69 8.86 -12.31
N VAL A 79 -21.97 8.60 -11.03
CA VAL A 79 -20.95 8.64 -9.96
C VAL A 79 -19.91 7.56 -10.15
N ALA A 80 -20.32 6.33 -10.51
CA ALA A 80 -19.38 5.25 -10.81
C ALA A 80 -18.49 5.57 -12.02
N GLN A 81 -19.05 6.20 -13.06
CA GLN A 81 -18.29 6.64 -14.22
C GLN A 81 -17.30 7.75 -13.88
N ALA A 82 -17.73 8.77 -13.14
CA ALA A 82 -16.87 9.87 -12.69
C ALA A 82 -15.70 9.37 -11.82
N ALA A 83 -15.93 8.35 -10.97
CA ALA A 83 -14.86 7.75 -10.18
C ALA A 83 -13.81 7.06 -11.06
N ARG A 84 -14.23 6.27 -12.07
CA ARG A 84 -13.32 5.61 -13.02
C ARG A 84 -12.53 6.60 -13.87
N GLU A 85 -13.18 7.65 -14.34
CA GLU A 85 -12.54 8.72 -15.11
C GLU A 85 -11.47 9.43 -14.28
N LEU A 86 -11.80 9.79 -13.03
CA LEU A 86 -10.86 10.45 -12.13
C LEU A 86 -9.68 9.53 -11.74
N ASP A 87 -9.92 8.25 -11.50
CA ASP A 87 -8.85 7.27 -11.24
C ASP A 87 -7.89 7.15 -12.44
N THR A 88 -8.44 7.09 -13.65
CA THR A 88 -7.64 7.07 -14.90
C THR A 88 -6.84 8.37 -15.06
N GLU A 89 -7.43 9.53 -14.75
CA GLU A 89 -6.75 10.83 -14.77
C GLU A 89 -5.60 10.87 -13.75
N ILE A 90 -5.81 10.37 -12.53
CA ILE A 90 -4.78 10.30 -11.48
C ILE A 90 -3.61 9.43 -11.92
N ALA A 91 -3.89 8.26 -12.49
CA ALA A 91 -2.85 7.35 -12.97
C ALA A 91 -2.03 8.00 -14.11
N ALA A 92 -2.71 8.65 -15.06
CA ALA A 92 -2.06 9.34 -16.17
C ALA A 92 -1.18 10.51 -15.68
N GLU A 93 -1.65 11.31 -14.72
CA GLU A 93 -0.86 12.41 -14.19
C GLU A 93 0.36 11.92 -13.41
N ARG A 94 0.20 10.89 -12.56
CA ARG A 94 1.32 10.30 -11.81
C ARG A 94 2.41 9.80 -12.75
N ALA A 95 2.04 9.18 -13.87
CA ALA A 95 3.00 8.78 -14.89
C ALA A 95 3.67 10.00 -15.54
N ALA A 96 2.92 11.06 -15.86
CA ALA A 96 3.44 12.26 -16.48
C ALA A 96 4.42 13.03 -15.58
N ILE A 97 4.11 13.18 -14.28
CA ILE A 97 4.99 13.87 -13.33
C ILE A 97 6.21 13.01 -12.98
N GLY A 98 6.06 11.69 -12.84
CA GLY A 98 7.19 10.77 -12.63
C GLY A 98 8.19 10.80 -13.79
N ALA A 99 7.70 10.83 -15.04
CA ALA A 99 8.54 10.99 -16.22
C ALA A 99 9.24 12.36 -16.26
N ALA A 100 8.54 13.44 -15.86
CA ALA A 100 9.12 14.78 -15.80
C ALA A 100 10.23 14.89 -14.74
N LEU A 101 10.05 14.25 -13.58
CA LEU A 101 11.06 14.17 -12.52
C LEU A 101 12.31 13.41 -12.97
N ALA A 102 12.13 12.27 -13.65
CA ALA A 102 13.24 11.50 -14.20
C ALA A 102 14.04 12.32 -15.24
N ALA A 103 13.34 12.97 -16.18
CA ALA A 103 13.98 13.81 -17.20
C ALA A 103 14.72 15.02 -16.61
N ALA A 104 14.19 15.63 -15.55
CA ALA A 104 14.84 16.74 -14.85
C ALA A 104 16.06 16.28 -14.02
N GLY A 105 16.04 15.04 -13.51
CA GLY A 105 17.17 14.44 -12.77
C GLY A 105 18.34 14.03 -13.67
N GLU A 106 18.06 13.63 -14.92
CA GLU A 106 19.08 13.24 -15.90
C GLU A 106 19.70 14.44 -16.63
N ALA A 107 19.13 15.64 -16.52
CA ALA A 107 19.64 16.83 -17.18
C ALA A 107 21.11 17.09 -16.76
N PRO A 108 22.09 16.93 -17.67
CA PRO A 108 23.49 17.04 -17.31
C PRO A 108 23.79 18.48 -16.88
N ALA A 109 24.44 18.61 -15.72
CA ALA A 109 24.92 19.88 -15.17
C ALA A 109 25.88 20.64 -16.13
N ASP A 110 26.31 19.99 -17.22
CA ASP A 110 27.21 20.52 -18.25
C ASP A 110 26.60 21.58 -19.17
N THR A 111 25.28 21.83 -19.08
CA THR A 111 24.65 22.96 -19.79
C THR A 111 24.66 24.26 -18.98
N ARG A 112 25.48 24.35 -17.91
CA ARG A 112 25.98 25.66 -17.44
C ARG A 112 26.91 26.21 -18.51
N ALA A 113 26.28 26.79 -19.52
CA ALA A 113 26.92 27.60 -20.53
C ALA A 113 27.93 28.50 -19.83
N THR A 114 29.19 28.18 -20.10
CA THR A 114 30.32 29.04 -19.92
C THR A 114 29.98 30.33 -20.66
N ALA A 115 29.42 31.31 -19.95
CA ALA A 115 29.47 32.68 -20.41
C ALA A 115 30.96 32.94 -20.71
N PRO A 116 31.33 33.39 -21.91
CA PRO A 116 32.71 33.74 -22.18
C PRO A 116 33.06 34.84 -21.17
N ARG A 117 33.89 34.50 -20.19
CA ARG A 117 34.55 35.50 -19.35
C ARG A 117 35.43 36.30 -20.30
N ILE A 118 34.88 37.39 -20.82
CA ILE A 118 35.68 38.51 -21.33
C ILE A 118 36.42 39.03 -20.11
N GLY A 119 37.64 38.53 -19.92
CA GLY A 119 38.49 38.90 -18.80
C GLY A 119 38.88 40.37 -18.90
N PRO A 120 38.93 41.11 -17.77
CA PRO A 120 39.84 42.24 -17.66
C PRO A 120 41.29 41.70 -17.62
N PRO A 121 42.27 42.42 -18.22
CA PRO A 121 43.66 41.98 -18.26
C PRO A 121 44.30 41.94 -16.85
N PRO A 122 45.38 41.16 -16.66
CA PRO A 122 46.04 41.02 -15.37
C PRO A 122 46.88 42.27 -15.05
N LEU A 123 46.67 42.84 -13.86
CA LEU A 123 47.59 43.80 -13.25
C LEU A 123 48.04 43.25 -11.90
N THR A 124 49.35 43.07 -11.77
CA THR A 124 50.10 43.01 -10.50
C THR A 124 51.29 43.97 -10.66
N PRO A 125 51.99 44.40 -9.60
CA PRO A 125 51.65 44.54 -8.17
C PRO A 125 51.99 45.95 -7.61
N GLY A 126 51.43 46.36 -6.47
CA GLY A 126 51.83 47.62 -5.82
C GLY A 126 51.39 47.77 -4.36
N ALA A 127 52.33 47.52 -3.46
CA ALA A 127 52.56 48.15 -2.15
C ALA A 127 51.43 48.27 -1.09
N ASP A 128 51.62 47.53 0.01
CA ASP A 128 51.28 47.87 1.42
C ASP A 128 51.90 49.21 1.89
N PRO A 129 51.65 49.75 3.11
CA PRO A 129 50.61 49.49 4.14
C PRO A 129 50.00 50.77 4.79
N ALA A 130 48.91 50.64 5.56
CA ALA A 130 48.52 51.44 6.74
C ALA A 130 47.25 50.79 7.34
N ASP A 131 47.24 50.16 8.52
CA ASP A 131 47.43 50.69 9.88
C ASP A 131 46.58 51.93 10.20
N VAL A 132 45.33 51.71 10.65
CA VAL A 132 44.62 52.55 11.64
C VAL A 132 43.67 51.65 12.44
N GLY A 133 43.91 51.56 13.74
CA GLY A 133 43.02 50.94 14.72
C GLY A 133 41.92 51.86 15.24
N GLY A 134 41.16 51.36 16.22
CA GLY A 134 40.08 52.05 16.94
C GLY A 134 38.70 51.69 16.37
N ASP A 135 37.65 51.46 17.14
CA ASP A 135 37.45 51.62 18.57
C ASP A 135 36.24 50.77 18.99
N ASP A 136 36.24 50.50 20.30
CA ASP A 136 35.16 50.12 21.19
C ASP A 136 33.72 50.35 20.73
N ALA A 137 32.88 49.33 20.91
CA ALA A 137 31.48 49.52 21.31
C ALA A 137 30.99 48.35 22.15
N ALA A 138 31.05 48.57 23.46
CA ALA A 138 30.46 47.73 24.50
C ALA A 138 28.94 47.98 24.62
N GLY A 139 28.20 46.87 24.81
CA GLY A 139 26.95 46.79 25.58
C GLY A 139 25.63 47.09 24.84
N PRO A 140 24.46 46.68 25.39
CA PRO A 140 24.26 46.09 26.73
C PRO A 140 23.57 44.72 26.74
N ALA A 141 23.85 43.97 27.81
CA ALA A 141 22.94 42.98 28.36
C ALA A 141 22.00 43.70 29.33
N ASP A 142 20.71 43.39 29.28
CA ASP A 142 19.79 43.66 30.39
C ASP A 142 19.02 42.38 30.77
N PRO A 143 18.75 42.18 32.07
CA PRO A 143 18.19 40.96 32.65
C PRO A 143 16.69 41.09 32.98
N ASP A 144 16.13 40.00 33.48
CA ASP A 144 14.95 39.90 34.37
C ASP A 144 13.62 40.50 33.91
N GLU A 145 12.63 39.63 33.66
CA GLU A 145 11.36 39.78 34.38
C GLU A 145 10.67 38.42 34.59
N ALA A 146 10.63 38.01 35.86
CA ALA A 146 9.74 36.99 36.37
C ALA A 146 8.34 37.59 36.56
N ALA A 147 7.30 36.92 36.06
CA ALA A 147 5.93 37.14 36.47
C ALA A 147 5.29 35.80 36.84
N ASP A 148 5.38 35.56 38.14
CA ASP A 148 4.58 34.62 38.93
C ASP A 148 3.15 35.16 39.01
N LEU A 149 2.16 34.42 38.49
CA LEU A 149 0.76 34.59 38.87
C LEU A 149 0.11 33.20 39.02
N SER A 150 0.02 32.83 40.29
CA SER A 150 -0.76 31.73 40.83
C SER A 150 -2.27 31.94 40.69
N SER A 151 -2.98 30.81 40.81
CA SER A 151 -4.34 30.64 41.34
C SER A 151 -5.53 31.02 40.46
N ASP A 152 -6.30 30.01 40.00
CA ASP A 152 -7.45 29.54 40.77
C ASP A 152 -8.10 28.30 40.14
N SER A 153 -8.32 27.29 40.98
CA SER A 153 -9.22 26.16 40.71
C SER A 153 -10.63 26.52 41.18
N PRO A 154 -11.68 25.99 40.55
CA PRO A 154 -12.75 25.45 41.38
C PRO A 154 -13.19 24.04 40.98
N THR A 155 -13.17 23.20 42.01
CA THR A 155 -13.95 21.99 42.25
C THR A 155 -15.35 21.97 41.64
N GLY A 156 -15.75 20.83 41.08
CA GLY A 156 -17.15 20.54 40.76
C GLY A 156 -17.40 19.09 40.38
N ASN A 157 -17.53 18.21 41.37
CA ASN A 157 -18.12 16.87 41.22
C ASN A 157 -19.55 16.90 41.78
N PRO A 158 -20.55 16.33 41.08
CA PRO A 158 -21.53 15.52 41.81
C PRO A 158 -21.83 14.16 41.14
N ALA A 159 -22.20 13.22 42.00
CA ALA A 159 -22.34 11.78 41.78
C ALA A 159 -23.76 11.37 41.22
N PRO A 160 -24.15 10.06 41.15
CA PRO A 160 -24.86 9.46 40.02
C PRO A 160 -26.38 9.25 40.23
N PRO A 161 -27.08 8.66 39.23
CA PRO A 161 -28.20 7.76 39.53
C PRO A 161 -28.08 6.34 38.92
N ARG A 162 -28.80 5.43 39.59
CA ARG A 162 -28.80 3.96 39.52
C ARG A 162 -29.90 3.37 38.62
N ARG A 163 -29.65 2.12 38.14
CA ARG A 163 -30.60 1.00 37.82
C ARG A 163 -31.52 1.17 36.58
N ARG A 164 -31.67 0.19 35.68
CA ARG A 164 -32.32 -1.15 35.83
C ARG A 164 -32.01 -2.02 34.57
N VAL A 165 -31.49 -3.26 34.66
CA VAL A 165 -32.16 -4.59 34.86
C VAL A 165 -32.47 -5.35 33.54
N LEU A 166 -31.76 -6.47 33.36
CA LEU A 166 -32.14 -7.83 32.89
C LEU A 166 -32.19 -8.25 31.39
N LEU A 167 -31.43 -9.34 31.16
CA LEU A 167 -31.77 -10.66 30.55
C LEU A 167 -32.00 -10.82 29.04
N GLY A 168 -31.28 -11.83 28.49
CA GLY A 168 -31.63 -12.62 27.29
C GLY A 168 -30.37 -13.10 26.56
N ALA A 169 -29.65 -14.14 27.01
CA ALA A 169 -29.91 -15.57 26.80
C ALA A 169 -29.96 -16.02 25.32
N GLY A 170 -28.90 -16.73 24.89
CA GLY A 170 -28.98 -17.92 24.04
C GLY A 170 -28.78 -17.75 22.53
N LEU A 171 -27.65 -18.23 21.99
CA LEU A 171 -27.61 -19.56 21.37
C LEU A 171 -26.17 -19.99 21.06
N ALA A 172 -25.79 -21.15 21.59
CA ALA A 172 -24.62 -21.90 21.18
C ALA A 172 -24.90 -22.58 19.83
N GLY A 173 -24.05 -22.35 18.84
CA GLY A 173 -24.01 -23.08 17.58
C GLY A 173 -22.59 -23.51 17.30
N ALA A 174 -22.30 -24.78 17.54
CA ALA A 174 -21.01 -25.40 17.27
C ALA A 174 -20.70 -25.38 15.77
N LEU A 175 -19.49 -24.93 15.42
CA LEU A 175 -18.84 -25.29 14.15
C LEU A 175 -17.39 -25.65 14.42
N VAL A 176 -17.17 -26.96 14.51
CA VAL A 176 -15.88 -27.64 14.49
C VAL A 176 -15.53 -27.89 13.03
N VAL A 177 -14.59 -27.11 12.48
CA VAL A 177 -13.72 -27.44 11.33
C VAL A 177 -12.50 -26.54 11.51
N GLY A 178 -11.37 -27.03 12.05
CA GLY A 178 -10.37 -27.75 11.28
C GLY A 178 -9.10 -26.91 11.13
N ALA A 179 -8.53 -26.45 12.25
CA ALA A 179 -7.22 -25.78 12.27
C ALA A 179 -6.11 -26.83 12.24
N LEU A 180 -5.59 -27.13 11.05
CA LEU A 180 -4.28 -27.78 10.92
C LEU A 180 -3.21 -26.72 11.03
N VAL A 181 -2.63 -26.62 12.22
CA VAL A 181 -1.34 -25.98 12.46
C VAL A 181 -0.28 -26.83 11.75
N GLY A 182 0.12 -26.41 10.55
CA GLY A 182 1.22 -27.02 9.80
C GLY A 182 2.56 -26.58 10.38
N SER A 183 3.00 -27.22 11.45
CA SER A 183 4.40 -27.19 11.88
C SER A 183 5.27 -27.87 10.82
N GLN A 184 6.33 -27.19 10.40
CA GLN A 184 7.41 -27.73 9.56
C GLN A 184 7.93 -29.05 10.14
N VAL A 185 7.63 -30.17 9.47
CA VAL A 185 8.31 -31.44 9.73
C VAL A 185 9.08 -31.82 8.47
N THR A 186 10.39 -31.66 8.57
CA THR A 186 11.40 -32.11 7.63
C THR A 186 11.22 -33.62 7.36
N ALA A 187 10.64 -33.97 6.21
CA ALA A 187 10.54 -35.36 5.80
C ALA A 187 11.89 -35.84 5.24
N ALA A 188 12.71 -36.41 6.12
CA ALA A 188 13.81 -37.29 5.74
C ALA A 188 13.26 -38.61 5.15
N ASN A 189 13.86 -39.01 4.03
CA ASN A 189 13.75 -40.31 3.34
C ASN A 189 13.21 -41.49 4.16
N ARG A 190 12.24 -42.22 3.57
CA ARG A 190 12.33 -43.69 3.48
C ARG A 190 11.64 -44.27 2.23
N PRO A 191 12.21 -45.34 1.64
CA PRO A 191 11.77 -45.93 0.37
C PRO A 191 10.85 -47.14 0.56
N GLY A 192 10.06 -47.44 -0.48
CA GLY A 192 9.57 -48.79 -0.77
C GLY A 192 8.08 -49.02 -0.51
N GLY A 193 7.30 -49.16 -1.58
CA GLY A 193 5.94 -49.66 -1.56
C GLY A 193 5.41 -49.82 -2.98
N GLN A 194 5.36 -51.07 -3.45
CA GLN A 194 5.08 -51.49 -4.83
C GLN A 194 3.64 -51.22 -5.26
N SER A 195 3.48 -50.86 -6.54
CA SER A 195 2.23 -50.83 -7.29
C SER A 195 1.57 -52.21 -7.42
N PRO A 196 0.23 -52.29 -7.46
CA PRO A 196 -0.47 -53.30 -8.24
C PRO A 196 -1.00 -52.73 -9.56
N PRO A 197 -1.04 -53.51 -10.66
CA PRO A 197 -1.58 -53.07 -11.94
C PRO A 197 -3.10 -53.31 -11.99
N ALA A 198 -3.84 -52.39 -12.62
CA ALA A 198 -5.21 -52.66 -13.04
C ALA A 198 -5.40 -52.20 -14.49
N THR A 199 -5.39 -53.19 -15.38
CA THR A 199 -5.82 -53.08 -16.77
C THR A 199 -7.34 -53.30 -16.81
N ALA A 200 -8.11 -52.32 -17.30
CA ALA A 200 -9.38 -52.57 -17.99
C ALA A 200 -9.79 -51.34 -18.79
N SER A 201 -9.83 -51.51 -20.11
CA SER A 201 -10.47 -50.62 -21.06
C SER A 201 -11.97 -50.53 -20.79
N SER A 202 -12.52 -49.32 -20.75
CA SER A 202 -13.94 -49.09 -21.02
C SER A 202 -14.09 -47.99 -22.06
N THR A 203 -14.51 -48.41 -23.23
CA THR A 203 -14.91 -47.58 -24.37
C THR A 203 -16.28 -47.01 -24.06
N GLY A 204 -16.31 -45.80 -23.51
CA GLY A 204 -17.52 -45.02 -23.30
C GLY A 204 -17.32 -43.62 -23.83
N SER A 205 -17.72 -43.37 -25.08
CA SER A 205 -17.90 -42.02 -25.60
C SER A 205 -19.06 -41.35 -24.86
N ALA A 206 -18.76 -40.76 -23.72
CA ALA A 206 -19.57 -39.71 -23.12
C ALA A 206 -18.92 -38.40 -23.52
N THR A 207 -19.56 -37.63 -24.38
CA THR A 207 -19.19 -36.24 -24.62
C THR A 207 -19.48 -35.47 -23.33
N PRO A 208 -18.49 -34.95 -22.59
CA PRO A 208 -18.78 -34.09 -21.47
C PRO A 208 -19.16 -32.73 -22.05
N SER A 209 -20.46 -32.47 -22.14
CA SER A 209 -20.96 -31.11 -22.18
C SER A 209 -20.95 -30.61 -20.73
N ALA A 210 -19.78 -30.22 -20.25
CA ALA A 210 -19.59 -29.59 -18.94
C ALA A 210 -19.13 -28.14 -19.19
N VAL A 211 -19.96 -27.20 -18.75
CA VAL A 211 -19.65 -25.77 -18.69
C VAL A 211 -18.26 -25.60 -18.06
N PRO A 212 -17.33 -24.81 -18.63
CA PRO A 212 -15.97 -24.77 -18.13
C PRO A 212 -15.94 -24.20 -16.70
N VAL A 213 -15.39 -25.02 -15.81
CA VAL A 213 -15.02 -24.77 -14.42
C VAL A 213 -14.44 -23.36 -14.27
N ILE A 214 -15.11 -22.48 -13.53
CA ILE A 214 -14.84 -21.03 -13.49
C ILE A 214 -13.42 -20.76 -12.97
N ALA A 215 -12.91 -21.56 -12.02
CA ALA A 215 -11.52 -21.49 -11.56
C ALA A 215 -10.48 -21.78 -12.65
N ALA A 216 -10.77 -22.70 -13.58
CA ALA A 216 -9.83 -23.05 -14.65
C ALA A 216 -9.57 -21.85 -15.59
N GLN A 217 -10.51 -20.93 -15.69
CA GLN A 217 -10.39 -19.74 -16.53
C GLN A 217 -9.30 -18.79 -16.03
N VAL A 218 -9.06 -18.73 -14.72
CA VAL A 218 -7.96 -17.93 -14.14
C VAL A 218 -6.62 -18.38 -14.72
N PHE A 219 -6.42 -19.69 -14.85
CA PHE A 219 -5.19 -20.31 -15.36
C PHE A 219 -5.04 -20.20 -16.89
N ALA A 220 -6.14 -19.99 -17.62
CA ALA A 220 -6.10 -19.80 -19.08
C ALA A 220 -5.44 -18.47 -19.50
N ARG A 221 -5.33 -17.50 -18.58
CA ARG A 221 -4.66 -16.22 -18.83
C ARG A 221 -3.15 -16.42 -19.05
N VAL A 222 -2.54 -15.63 -19.91
CA VAL A 222 -1.08 -15.60 -20.08
C VAL A 222 -0.44 -15.06 -18.80
N GLN A 223 0.60 -15.75 -18.31
CA GLN A 223 1.33 -15.33 -17.12
C GLN A 223 2.14 -14.04 -17.41
N THR A 224 2.07 -13.09 -16.50
CA THR A 224 2.77 -11.80 -16.49
C THR A 224 3.81 -11.78 -15.37
N GLY A 225 4.64 -10.72 -15.32
CA GLY A 225 5.64 -10.59 -14.25
C GLY A 225 5.06 -10.48 -12.84
N GLN A 226 3.82 -9.97 -12.68
CA GLN A 226 3.14 -9.90 -11.38
C GLN A 226 2.66 -11.26 -10.88
N ASP A 227 2.47 -12.21 -11.79
CA ASP A 227 2.01 -13.56 -11.48
C ASP A 227 3.13 -14.46 -10.95
N ILE A 228 4.36 -13.95 -10.80
CA ILE A 228 5.51 -14.70 -10.31
C ILE A 228 5.77 -14.29 -8.86
N PRO A 229 5.51 -15.17 -7.87
CA PRO A 229 5.80 -14.88 -6.47
C PRO A 229 7.28 -14.56 -6.27
N ARG A 230 7.57 -13.48 -5.53
CA ARG A 230 8.95 -13.05 -5.22
C ARG A 230 9.62 -13.94 -4.17
N VAL A 231 8.83 -14.69 -3.41
CA VAL A 231 9.32 -15.68 -2.45
C VAL A 231 9.44 -17.05 -3.13
N PRO A 232 10.49 -17.83 -2.82
CA PRO A 232 10.61 -19.18 -3.33
C PRO A 232 9.48 -20.06 -2.74
N LEU A 233 8.67 -20.64 -3.61
CA LEU A 233 7.63 -21.58 -3.23
C LEU A 233 8.09 -23.03 -3.45
N PRO A 234 7.53 -24.01 -2.70
CA PRO A 234 7.86 -25.42 -2.88
C PRO A 234 7.62 -25.92 -4.30
N ALA A 235 8.41 -26.91 -4.73
CA ALA A 235 8.26 -27.59 -6.01
C ALA A 235 6.94 -28.38 -6.17
N ALA A 236 6.10 -28.43 -5.14
CA ALA A 236 4.76 -29.01 -5.20
C ALA A 236 3.77 -28.17 -6.01
N TYR A 237 4.10 -26.90 -6.30
CA TYR A 237 3.32 -26.04 -7.19
C TYR A 237 3.92 -26.02 -8.59
N ASP A 238 3.07 -25.93 -9.61
CA ASP A 238 3.50 -25.63 -10.97
C ASP A 238 3.83 -24.12 -11.10
N PRO A 239 5.10 -23.73 -11.32
CA PRO A 239 5.48 -22.32 -11.43
C PRO A 239 4.77 -21.57 -12.58
N ALA A 240 4.42 -22.26 -13.67
CA ALA A 240 3.74 -21.66 -14.82
C ALA A 240 2.24 -21.40 -14.56
N SER A 241 1.70 -21.97 -13.49
CA SER A 241 0.28 -21.87 -13.13
C SER A 241 -0.05 -20.68 -12.23
N PHE A 242 0.94 -20.01 -11.63
CA PHE A 242 0.66 -18.91 -10.72
C PHE A 242 -0.07 -17.78 -11.43
N ARG A 243 -1.13 -17.26 -10.81
CA ARG A 243 -1.88 -16.09 -11.26
C ARG A 243 -2.16 -15.19 -10.08
N TYR A 244 -1.71 -13.94 -10.16
CA TYR A 244 -1.98 -12.90 -9.18
C TYR A 244 -3.48 -12.63 -9.13
N LEU A 245 -4.02 -12.65 -7.91
CA LEU A 245 -5.43 -12.39 -7.65
C LEU A 245 -5.63 -11.05 -6.93
N GLY A 246 -4.60 -10.54 -6.27
CA GLY A 246 -4.62 -9.29 -5.54
C GLY A 246 -3.60 -9.28 -4.40
N ALA A 247 -3.68 -8.27 -3.55
CA ALA A 247 -2.92 -8.20 -2.31
C ALA A 247 -3.84 -7.76 -1.18
N ALA A 248 -3.62 -8.35 -0.01
CA ALA A 248 -4.28 -7.96 1.22
C ALA A 248 -3.26 -7.26 2.10
N GLY A 249 -3.64 -6.17 2.73
CA GLY A 249 -2.70 -5.32 3.41
C GLY A 249 -3.33 -4.00 3.76
N TRP A 250 -2.64 -3.21 4.57
CA TRP A 250 -3.03 -1.83 4.80
C TRP A 250 -2.02 -0.93 4.08
N ARG A 251 -2.54 -0.09 3.19
CA ARG A 251 -1.80 1.10 2.75
C ARG A 251 -1.94 2.14 3.84
N ASP A 252 -0.85 2.40 4.56
CA ASP A 252 -0.79 3.55 5.46
C ASP A 252 -1.23 4.81 4.70
N SER A 253 -1.87 5.77 5.37
CA SER A 253 -2.34 7.03 4.73
C SER A 253 -1.23 7.76 3.98
N ASP A 254 0.01 7.49 4.39
CA ASP A 254 1.22 8.15 3.95
C ASP A 254 1.90 7.38 2.80
N ALA A 255 1.29 6.28 2.32
CA ALA A 255 1.77 5.41 1.24
C ALA A 255 3.20 4.82 1.42
N ASN A 256 3.81 5.01 2.59
CA ASN A 256 5.21 4.66 2.86
C ASN A 256 5.41 3.27 3.48
N GLY A 257 4.33 2.64 3.96
CA GLY A 257 4.31 1.25 4.41
C GLY A 257 3.34 0.46 3.54
N VAL A 258 3.88 -0.19 2.52
CA VAL A 258 3.11 -1.11 1.67
C VAL A 258 3.23 -2.47 2.33
N THR A 259 2.34 -2.78 3.28
CA THR A 259 2.25 -4.14 3.83
C THR A 259 1.43 -5.02 2.88
N ASP A 260 1.84 -5.09 1.61
CA ASP A 260 1.10 -5.87 0.61
C ASP A 260 1.46 -7.34 0.80
N SER A 261 0.51 -8.11 1.33
CA SER A 261 0.55 -9.57 1.33
C SER A 261 -0.13 -10.08 0.05
N PRO A 262 0.62 -10.29 -1.07
CA PRO A 262 0.02 -10.73 -2.31
C PRO A 262 -0.53 -12.15 -2.19
N TYR A 263 -1.61 -12.41 -2.91
CA TYR A 263 -2.21 -13.73 -2.98
C TYR A 263 -2.50 -14.13 -4.42
N TYR A 264 -2.36 -15.43 -4.68
CA TYR A 264 -2.27 -16.04 -5.99
C TYR A 264 -3.15 -17.28 -6.08
N ALA A 265 -3.68 -17.54 -7.27
CA ALA A 265 -4.12 -18.87 -7.66
C ALA A 265 -2.90 -19.66 -8.16
N ALA A 266 -2.82 -20.95 -7.81
CA ALA A 266 -1.81 -21.86 -8.35
C ALA A 266 -2.39 -23.27 -8.52
N ARG A 267 -1.80 -24.06 -9.41
CA ARG A 267 -2.01 -25.51 -9.49
C ARG A 267 -0.96 -26.21 -8.63
N GLY A 268 -1.44 -27.00 -7.68
CA GLY A 268 -0.62 -27.89 -6.87
C GLY A 268 -0.44 -29.27 -7.51
N ALA A 269 0.17 -30.19 -6.78
CA ALA A 269 0.18 -31.61 -7.12
C ALA A 269 -1.25 -32.16 -7.25
N GLU A 270 -1.42 -33.26 -7.98
CA GLU A 270 -2.68 -34.02 -8.05
C GLU A 270 -3.90 -33.21 -8.53
N ASN A 271 -3.70 -32.24 -9.43
CA ASN A 271 -4.77 -31.36 -9.95
C ASN A 271 -5.50 -30.55 -8.88
N MET A 272 -4.78 -30.15 -7.83
CA MET A 272 -5.33 -29.26 -6.80
C MET A 272 -5.30 -27.80 -7.27
N VAL A 273 -6.39 -27.08 -7.03
CA VAL A 273 -6.44 -25.62 -7.15
C VAL A 273 -6.12 -25.05 -5.77
N CYS A 274 -5.13 -24.17 -5.70
CA CYS A 274 -4.63 -23.59 -4.46
C CYS A 274 -4.77 -22.07 -4.46
N LEU A 275 -5.18 -21.54 -3.31
CA LEU A 275 -5.08 -20.13 -2.95
C LEU A 275 -3.84 -19.99 -2.07
N VAL A 276 -2.81 -19.31 -2.60
CA VAL A 276 -1.52 -19.11 -1.96
C VAL A 276 -1.40 -17.65 -1.56
N VAL A 277 -1.17 -17.37 -0.28
CA VAL A 277 -0.90 -16.04 0.26
C VAL A 277 0.57 -15.96 0.66
N VAL A 278 1.21 -14.81 0.44
CA VAL A 278 2.57 -14.53 0.88
C VAL A 278 2.52 -13.37 1.87
N PRO A 279 2.33 -13.63 3.18
CA PRO A 279 2.37 -12.59 4.18
C PRO A 279 3.78 -12.02 4.36
N GLU A 280 3.87 -10.79 4.84
CA GLU A 280 5.15 -10.16 5.14
C GLU A 280 5.91 -10.96 6.20
N GLY A 281 7.19 -11.24 5.93
CA GLY A 281 8.09 -11.90 6.90
C GLY A 281 7.76 -13.35 7.27
N ALA A 282 6.60 -13.91 6.89
CA ALA A 282 6.10 -15.20 7.38
C ALA A 282 6.15 -16.35 6.33
N GLY A 283 6.77 -16.14 5.17
CA GLY A 283 6.85 -17.13 4.11
C GLY A 283 5.57 -17.18 3.29
N TYR A 284 4.87 -18.31 3.26
CA TYR A 284 3.61 -18.46 2.53
C TYR A 284 2.60 -19.30 3.30
N LEU A 285 1.32 -19.05 3.04
CA LEU A 285 0.20 -19.83 3.52
C LEU A 285 -0.59 -20.33 2.31
N THR A 286 -1.20 -21.50 2.42
CA THR A 286 -1.95 -22.10 1.31
C THR A 286 -3.19 -22.83 1.78
N THR A 287 -4.23 -22.81 0.96
CA THR A 287 -5.38 -23.70 1.07
C THR A 287 -5.67 -24.25 -0.32
N CYS A 288 -5.96 -25.54 -0.43
CA CYS A 288 -6.14 -26.22 -1.71
C CYS A 288 -7.36 -27.12 -1.70
N THR A 289 -7.99 -27.30 -2.85
CA THR A 289 -9.10 -28.24 -3.08
C THR A 289 -8.93 -28.90 -4.44
N PRO A 290 -9.44 -30.12 -4.67
CA PRO A 290 -9.46 -30.70 -6.01
C PRO A 290 -10.17 -29.78 -6.99
N GLU A 291 -9.69 -29.71 -8.25
CA GLU A 291 -10.27 -28.82 -9.26
C GLU A 291 -11.78 -29.04 -9.46
N ASP A 292 -12.24 -30.29 -9.36
CA ASP A 292 -13.66 -30.65 -9.49
C ASP A 292 -14.52 -30.20 -8.29
N ASP A 293 -13.92 -30.02 -7.11
CA ASP A 293 -14.63 -29.62 -5.88
C ASP A 293 -14.75 -28.09 -5.75
N PHE A 294 -13.83 -27.34 -6.35
CA PHE A 294 -13.76 -25.88 -6.24
C PHE A 294 -15.11 -25.16 -6.51
N PRO A 295 -15.90 -25.52 -7.56
CA PRO A 295 -17.18 -24.84 -7.83
C PRO A 295 -18.21 -24.97 -6.70
N SER A 296 -18.04 -25.92 -5.78
CA SER A 296 -18.96 -26.12 -4.65
C SER A 296 -18.48 -25.46 -3.35
N THR A 297 -17.17 -25.38 -3.16
CA THR A 297 -16.55 -24.98 -1.88
C THR A 297 -15.91 -23.61 -1.92
N GLY A 298 -15.34 -23.21 -3.07
CA GLY A 298 -14.37 -22.14 -3.14
C GLY A 298 -13.15 -22.41 -2.26
N LEU A 299 -12.36 -21.38 -2.01
CA LEU A 299 -11.19 -21.43 -1.13
C LEU A 299 -11.21 -20.23 -0.19
N ARG A 300 -10.84 -20.44 1.07
CA ARG A 300 -10.71 -19.36 2.05
C ARG A 300 -9.47 -19.57 2.90
N LEU A 301 -8.71 -18.49 3.08
CA LEU A 301 -7.53 -18.45 3.93
C LEU A 301 -7.65 -17.28 4.90
N SER A 302 -7.32 -17.52 6.16
CA SER A 302 -7.26 -16.48 7.19
C SER A 302 -5.91 -16.53 7.90
N TRP A 303 -5.33 -15.37 8.19
CA TRP A 303 -4.06 -15.25 8.88
C TRP A 303 -3.99 -13.97 9.70
N GLU A 304 -3.08 -13.97 10.66
CA GLU A 304 -2.77 -12.82 11.48
C GLU A 304 -1.59 -12.08 10.84
N SER A 305 -1.77 -10.79 10.56
CA SER A 305 -0.68 -9.94 10.09
C SER A 305 0.31 -9.72 11.21
N THR A 306 1.60 -9.90 10.92
CA THR A 306 2.68 -9.56 11.85
C THR A 306 2.99 -8.07 11.87
N ASP A 307 2.38 -7.30 10.97
CA ASP A 307 2.54 -5.86 10.94
C ASP A 307 1.72 -5.21 12.03
N PHE A 308 2.42 -4.51 12.91
CA PHE A 308 1.81 -3.65 13.91
C PHE A 308 1.41 -2.36 13.22
N LEU A 309 0.14 -2.02 13.37
CA LEU A 309 -0.36 -0.75 12.88
C LEU A 309 0.29 0.37 13.69
N PRO A 310 0.75 1.47 13.06
CA PRO A 310 1.24 2.62 13.79
C PRO A 310 0.16 3.03 14.79
N MET A 311 0.57 3.21 16.04
CA MET A 311 -0.36 3.33 17.16
C MET A 311 -1.45 4.34 16.86
N GLU A 312 -2.70 3.92 16.99
CA GLU A 312 -3.83 4.86 17.10
C GLU A 312 -3.59 5.75 18.34
N GLN A 313 -4.21 6.93 18.42
CA GLN A 313 -3.94 8.00 19.41
C GLN A 313 -3.81 7.54 20.89
N ASP A 314 -4.30 6.36 21.23
CA ASP A 314 -4.30 5.76 22.58
C ASP A 314 -3.11 4.82 22.87
N GLY A 315 -2.15 4.67 21.95
CA GLY A 315 -0.90 3.94 22.22
C GLY A 315 -1.01 2.41 22.22
N GLN A 316 -2.11 1.84 21.71
CA GLN A 316 -2.30 0.40 21.63
C GLN A 316 -1.83 -0.15 20.27
N ALA A 317 -1.01 -1.21 20.32
CA ALA A 317 -0.66 -1.97 19.12
C ALA A 317 -1.89 -2.79 18.67
N MET A 318 -2.31 -2.60 17.42
CA MET A 318 -3.33 -3.43 16.81
C MET A 318 -2.69 -4.48 15.93
N VAL A 319 -3.24 -5.69 16.01
CA VAL A 319 -2.94 -6.79 15.10
C VAL A 319 -4.13 -6.99 14.18
N MET A 320 -3.88 -7.32 12.92
CA MET A 320 -4.95 -7.51 11.93
C MET A 320 -5.13 -8.97 11.60
N ASP A 321 -6.36 -9.47 11.80
CA ASP A 321 -6.78 -10.75 11.24
C ASP A 321 -7.28 -10.51 9.81
N ILE A 322 -6.58 -11.06 8.83
CA ILE A 322 -6.90 -10.95 7.41
C ILE A 322 -7.56 -12.24 6.94
N THR A 323 -8.59 -12.11 6.12
CA THR A 323 -9.24 -13.20 5.40
C THR A 323 -9.28 -12.89 3.92
N VAL A 324 -8.87 -13.85 3.09
CA VAL A 324 -9.11 -13.85 1.65
C VAL A 324 -9.96 -15.06 1.29
N ALA A 325 -11.00 -14.84 0.49
CA ALA A 325 -11.85 -15.88 -0.05
C ALA A 325 -11.89 -15.79 -1.58
N TRP A 326 -11.57 -16.90 -2.24
CA TRP A 326 -11.81 -17.10 -3.67
C TRP A 326 -13.07 -17.94 -3.82
N LEU A 327 -14.17 -17.26 -4.14
CA LEU A 327 -15.49 -17.85 -4.21
C LEU A 327 -15.65 -18.73 -5.44
N SER A 328 -16.68 -19.59 -5.44
CA SER A 328 -16.94 -20.54 -6.53
C SER A 328 -17.29 -19.89 -7.86
N ASP A 329 -17.82 -18.67 -7.83
CA ASP A 329 -18.06 -17.81 -9.00
C ASP A 329 -16.79 -17.09 -9.49
N SER A 330 -15.64 -17.40 -8.88
CA SER A 330 -14.33 -16.76 -9.08
C SER A 330 -14.22 -15.31 -8.63
N THR A 331 -15.19 -14.81 -7.86
CA THR A 331 -15.07 -13.54 -7.15
C THR A 331 -14.04 -13.66 -6.03
N ILE A 332 -13.25 -12.60 -5.82
CA ILE A 332 -12.31 -12.50 -4.71
C ILE A 332 -12.88 -11.54 -3.66
N GLU A 333 -13.02 -12.02 -2.42
CA GLU A 333 -13.31 -11.17 -1.27
C GLU A 333 -12.09 -11.09 -0.36
N THR A 334 -11.78 -9.89 0.11
CA THR A 334 -10.74 -9.66 1.13
C THR A 334 -11.36 -8.90 2.28
N ARG A 335 -11.13 -9.36 3.52
CA ARG A 335 -11.61 -8.72 4.75
C ARG A 335 -10.46 -8.64 5.74
N GLY A 336 -10.28 -7.48 6.37
CA GLY A 336 -9.39 -7.29 7.52
C GLY A 336 -10.22 -6.92 8.74
N SER A 337 -9.92 -7.51 9.89
CA SER A 337 -10.45 -7.08 11.19
C SER A 337 -9.28 -6.81 12.13
N GLY A 338 -9.17 -5.57 12.61
CA GLY A 338 -8.22 -5.21 13.66
C GLY A 338 -8.68 -5.71 15.02
N ARG A 339 -7.75 -6.24 15.81
CA ARG A 339 -7.93 -6.52 17.22
C ARG A 339 -6.87 -5.76 18.02
N SER A 340 -7.31 -5.11 19.10
CA SER A 340 -6.40 -4.48 20.05
C SER A 340 -5.68 -5.55 20.86
N LEU A 341 -4.36 -5.47 20.91
CA LEU A 341 -3.57 -6.22 21.90
C LEU A 341 -3.73 -5.50 23.24
N ILE A 342 -4.74 -5.88 24.01
CA ILE A 342 -4.86 -5.43 25.40
C ILE A 342 -3.65 -6.04 26.16
N PRO A 343 -2.81 -5.23 26.83
CA PRO A 343 -1.71 -5.75 27.64
C PRO A 343 -2.18 -6.52 28.87
#